data_AF-A0A059KGP5-F1
#
_entry.id   AF-A0A059KGP5-F1
#
_cell.length_a   1.000
_cell.length_b   1.000
_cell.length_c   1.000
_cell.angle_alpha   90.00
_cell.angle_beta   90.00
_cell.angle_gamma   90.00
#
_symmetry.space_group_name_H-M   'P 1'
#
loop_
_entity.id
_entity.type
_entity.pdbx_description
1 polymer ?
#
loop_
_entity_poly.entity_id
_entity_poly.type
_entity_poly.pdbx_seq_one_letter_code
_entity_poly.pdbx_strand_id
1 'polypeptide(L)' 'MLVDAEDGLLDGERIRRLVPDWAQASLWFCGPGGFGRALHADFAARGLPARAFHQELFQMR' A
#
# COMPACT_ATOMS: atom_id res chain seq x y z
N MET A 1 -8.98 8.42 5.66
CA MET A 1 -7.53 8.69 5.55
C MET A 1 -6.95 8.28 6.89
N LEU A 2 -6.12 7.24 6.95
CA LEU A 2 -5.46 6.86 8.21
C LEU A 2 -4.27 7.79 8.38
N VAL A 3 -4.37 8.72 9.33
CA VAL A 3 -3.30 9.62 9.75
C VAL A 3 -2.79 9.05 11.06
N ASP A 4 -1.55 8.57 11.08
CA ASP A 4 -0.86 8.37 12.35
C ASP A 4 -0.32 9.74 12.78
N ALA A 5 -0.66 10.13 14.02
CA ALA A 5 -0.47 11.49 14.52
C ALA A 5 1.01 11.87 14.72
N GLU A 6 1.93 10.91 14.70
CA GLU A 6 3.36 11.16 14.92
C GLU A 6 4.17 11.25 13.62
N ASP A 7 3.67 10.64 12.54
CA ASP A 7 4.53 10.29 11.41
C ASP A 7 4.06 10.85 10.06
N GLY A 8 2.81 11.28 9.92
CA GLY A 8 2.26 11.83 8.68
C GLY A 8 1.57 10.77 7.80
N LEU A 9 1.35 11.09 6.53
CA LEU A 9 0.64 10.20 5.61
C LEU A 9 1.50 8.99 5.23
N LEU A 10 0.92 7.80 5.32
CA LEU A 10 1.52 6.61 4.74
C LEU A 10 1.43 6.71 3.22
N ASP A 11 2.56 6.51 2.52
CA ASP A 11 2.63 6.39 1.07
C ASP A 11 3.55 5.23 0.68
N GLY A 12 3.59 4.91 -0.62
CA GLY A 12 4.39 3.77 -1.07
C GLY A 12 5.90 3.99 -0.98
N GLU A 13 6.39 5.23 -1.03
CA GLU A 13 7.81 5.53 -0.80
C GLU A 13 8.21 5.21 0.64
N ARG A 14 7.40 5.64 1.60
CA ARG A 14 7.62 5.36 3.01
C ARG A 14 7.57 3.86 3.30
N ILE A 15 6.59 3.13 2.75
CA ILE A 15 6.51 1.68 2.94
C ILE A 15 7.78 1.00 2.42
N ARG A 16 8.29 1.38 1.25
CA ARG A 16 9.55 0.81 0.72
C ARG A 16 10.78 1.13 1.56
N ARG A 17 10.83 2.30 2.20
CA ARG A 17 11.91 2.65 3.15
C ARG A 17 11.86 1.78 4.40
N LEU A 18 10.66 1.53 4.91
CA LEU A 18 10.44 0.74 6.13
C LEU A 18 10.57 -0.76 5.89
N VAL A 19 10.31 -1.22 4.66
CA VAL A 19 10.34 -2.64 4.28
C VAL A 19 11.24 -2.80 3.05
N PRO A 20 12.58 -2.85 3.20
CA PRO A 20 13.50 -2.92 2.06
C PRO A 20 13.26 -4.11 1.11
N ASP A 21 12.79 -5.23 1.66
CA ASP A 21 12.50 -6.47 0.91
C ASP A 21 11.08 -6.51 0.32
N TRP A 22 10.39 -5.36 0.25
CA TRP A 22 9.02 -5.24 -0.27
C TRP A 22 8.82 -5.90 -1.64
N ALA A 23 9.83 -5.93 -2.50
CA ALA A 23 9.75 -6.50 -3.85
C ALA A 23 9.60 -8.03 -3.85
N GLN A 24 9.94 -8.69 -2.75
CA GLN A 24 9.81 -10.14 -2.56
C GLN A 24 8.59 -10.49 -1.69
N ALA A 25 7.86 -9.48 -1.19
CA ALA A 25 6.72 -9.64 -0.30
C ALA A 25 5.39 -9.58 -1.06
N SER A 26 4.32 -10.06 -0.40
CA SER A 26 2.95 -9.76 -0.80
C SER A 26 2.39 -8.62 0.05
N LEU A 27 1.83 -7.60 -0.59
CA LEU A 27 1.18 -6.48 0.06
C LEU A 27 -0.32 -6.77 0.21
N TRP A 28 -0.83 -6.71 1.43
CA TRP A 28 -2.25 -6.85 1.75
C TRP A 28 -2.77 -5.53 2.29
N PHE A 29 -3.74 -4.94 1.59
CA PHE A 29 -4.29 -3.64 1.92
C PHE A 29 -5.81 -3.71 2.11
N CYS A 30 -6.28 -3.22 3.26
CA CYS A 30 -7.69 -3.02 3.57
C CYS A 30 -7.88 -1.55 3.99
N GLY A 31 -8.70 -0.80 3.27
CA GLY A 31 -8.89 0.62 3.56
C GLY A 31 -9.50 1.41 2.40
N PRO A 32 -9.38 2.75 2.41
CA PRO A 32 -9.99 3.61 1.40
C PRO A 32 -9.54 3.24 -0.01
N GLY A 33 -10.48 2.95 -0.91
CA GLY A 33 -10.17 2.46 -2.26
C GLY A 33 -9.31 3.43 -3.08
N GLY A 34 -9.44 4.74 -2.87
CA GLY A 34 -8.54 5.73 -3.49
C GLY A 34 -7.09 5.56 -3.08
N PHE A 35 -6.85 5.28 -1.79
CA PHE A 35 -5.51 5.07 -1.27
C PHE A 35 -4.92 3.73 -1.72
N GLY A 36 -5.71 2.66 -1.68
CA GLY A 36 -5.29 1.35 -2.19
C GLY A 36 -4.88 1.39 -3.66
N ARG A 37 -5.62 2.12 -4.51
CA ARG A 37 -5.25 2.33 -5.92
C ARG A 37 -3.94 3.12 -6.08
N ALA A 38 -3.72 4.15 -5.27
CA ALA A 38 -2.48 4.92 -5.29
C ALA A 38 -1.27 4.06 -4.91
N LEU A 39 -1.40 3.24 -3.86
CA LEU A 39 -0.38 2.28 -3.45
C LEU A 39 -0.12 1.26 -4.57
N HIS A 40 -1.16 0.63 -5.12
CA HIS A 40 -1.01 -0.35 -6.18
C HIS A 40 -0.26 0.22 -7.39
N ALA A 41 -0.60 1.43 -7.83
CA ALA A 41 0.07 2.09 -8.95
C ALA A 41 1.55 2.38 -8.66
N ASP A 42 1.88 2.90 -7.47
CA ASP A 42 3.25 3.22 -7.08
C ASP A 42 4.12 1.95 -6.96
N PHE A 43 3.61 0.88 -6.36
CA PHE A 43 4.33 -0.39 -6.26
C PHE A 43 4.48 -1.08 -7.61
N ALA A 44 3.46 -1.05 -8.47
CA ALA A 44 3.54 -1.58 -9.83
C ALA A 44 4.59 -0.82 -10.66
N ALA A 45 4.65 0.51 -10.55
CA ALA A 45 5.66 1.34 -11.22
C ALA A 45 7.09 1.02 -10.77
N ARG A 46 7.27 0.46 -9.57
CA ARG A 46 8.56 0.03 -9.02
C ARG A 46 8.90 -1.45 -9.31
N GLY A 47 8.00 -2.18 -9.96
CA GLY A 47 8.23 -3.57 -10.37
C GLY A 47 7.59 -4.63 -9.47
N LEU A 48 6.70 -4.26 -8.55
CA LEU A 48 5.91 -5.25 -7.82
C LEU A 48 4.97 -5.98 -8.81
N PRO A 49 4.96 -7.32 -8.87
CA PRO A 49 4.01 -8.05 -9.68
C PRO A 49 2.57 -7.76 -9.24
N ALA A 50 1.65 -7.53 -10.19
CA ALA A 50 0.24 -7.26 -9.87
C ALA A 50 -0.40 -8.32 -8.95
N ARG A 51 0.01 -9.59 -9.09
CA ARG A 51 -0.46 -10.71 -8.26
C ARG A 51 -0.01 -10.63 -6.79
N ALA A 52 0.99 -9.81 -6.47
CA ALA A 52 1.53 -9.64 -5.14
C ALA A 52 0.89 -8.47 -4.39
N PHE A 53 -0.07 -7.76 -5.01
CA PHE A 53 -0.86 -6.74 -4.35
C PHE A 53 -2.30 -7.22 -4.18
N HIS A 54 -2.74 -7.34 -2.94
CA HIS A 54 -4.06 -7.82 -2.55
C HIS A 54 -4.82 -6.68 -1.90
N GLN A 55 -5.94 -6.28 -2.49
CA GLN A 55 -6.82 -5.27 -1.91
C GLN A 55 -8.14 -5.91 -1.49
N GLU A 56 -8.38 -5.96 -0.19
CA GLU A 56 -9.69 -6.32 0.35
C GLU A 56 -10.52 -5.05 0.55
N LEU A 57 -11.64 -4.97 -0.18
CA LEU A 57 -12.62 -3.90 -0.02
C LEU A 57 -13.56 -4.25 1.13
N PHE A 58 -13.12 -4.03 2.38
CA PHE A 58 -14.06 -3.97 3.49
C PHE A 58 -14.87 -2.68 3.36
N GLN A 59 -16.10 -2.79 2.84
CA GLN A 59 -17.11 -1.77 3.02
C GLN A 59 -17.59 -1.88 4.47
N MET A 60 -17.03 -1.05 5.37
CA MET A 60 -17.71 -0.79 6.63
C MET A 60 -19.05 -0.13 6.28
N ARG A 61 -20.13 -0.91 6.40
CA ARG A 61 -21.52 -0.42 6.30
C ARG A 61 -21.94 0.22 7.61
#